data_AF-A0A7M7P924-F1
#
_entry.id   AF-A0A7M7P924-F1
#
_cell.length_a   1.000
_cell.length_b   1.000
_cell.length_c   1.000
_cell.angle_alpha   90.00
_cell.angle_beta   90.00
_cell.angle_gamma   90.00
#
_symmetry.space_group_name_H-M   'P 1'
#
loop_
_entity.id
_entity.type
_entity.pdbx_description
1 polymer ?
#
loop_
_entity_poly.entity_id
_entity_poly.type
_entity_poly.pdbx_seq_one_letter_code
_entity_poly.pdbx_strand_id
1 'polypeptide(L)'
;MYGGSVTLFFFIAKIVHDAGFSINLIFFVMAGSVVFFNINTFLVLPTKYIPWPLPEGYRLITCCTPRTPPEATEDCAYDNQGYQENQSDEVMGVNEYSRQTNTGSERRKSSIYEGRRMSLLIAMDTKSEAVDGGISEAEERKEEEYGSLRSCLLSMPFWLILLWQVFLQLDVYFTFGTLNFFLTRLSNGDEDLVSWYTNVFAITQFFTIIVGPLGGLLMDRNSISMLCSKSKKPKDKGPYAEMRDSCLPLALTTVASIGYSICLLIPNLQIQYLTFNLILVATSLLYGVGLAVVTVVFPMKYFVSVYGALRTISGFFTLLQYPIFILLQKYLDDDPFWVTIAFIIGDIFTFTLPAALYVLSKRKS
;
A
#
# COMPACT_ATOMS: atom_id res chain seq x y z
N MET A 1 6.25 2.63 -3.35
CA MET A 1 6.45 3.99 -3.90
C MET A 1 7.87 4.29 -4.39
N TYR A 2 8.83 3.35 -4.37
CA TYR A 2 10.21 3.63 -4.78
C TYR A 2 10.46 3.62 -6.31
N GLY A 3 9.64 2.93 -7.11
CA GLY A 3 9.84 2.84 -8.57
C GLY A 3 9.52 4.14 -9.32
N GLY A 4 8.34 4.72 -9.10
CA GLY A 4 7.88 5.91 -9.84
C GLY A 4 8.64 7.21 -9.51
N SER A 5 9.13 7.35 -8.27
CA SER A 5 9.89 8.55 -7.85
C SER A 5 11.26 8.64 -8.51
N VAL A 6 11.92 7.51 -8.76
CA VAL A 6 13.24 7.45 -9.38
C VAL A 6 13.16 7.79 -10.87
N THR A 7 12.16 7.25 -11.57
CA THR A 7 11.96 7.54 -13.00
C THR A 7 11.59 9.00 -13.25
N LEU A 8 10.73 9.58 -12.40
CA LEU A 8 10.43 11.01 -12.44
C LEU A 8 11.69 11.87 -12.22
N PHE A 9 12.52 11.48 -11.26
CA PHE A 9 13.77 12.19 -11.01
C PHE A 9 14.67 12.18 -12.25
N PHE A 10 14.90 11.01 -12.87
CA PHE A 10 15.74 10.93 -14.06
C PHE A 10 15.16 11.71 -15.25
N PHE A 11 13.84 11.78 -15.36
CA PHE A 11 13.16 12.60 -16.36
C PHE A 11 13.37 14.10 -16.12
N ILE A 12 13.20 14.57 -14.87
CA ILE A 12 13.48 15.96 -14.50
C ILE A 12 14.96 16.29 -14.71
N ALA A 13 15.85 15.39 -14.30
CA ALA A 13 17.29 15.54 -14.49
C ALA A 13 17.65 15.66 -15.97
N LYS A 14 17.01 14.87 -16.84
CA LYS A 14 17.17 14.97 -18.30
C LYS A 14 16.74 16.36 -18.81
N ILE A 15 15.54 16.84 -18.43
CA ILE A 15 15.06 18.18 -18.83
C ILE A 15 16.02 19.28 -18.38
N VAL A 16 16.52 19.21 -17.15
CA VAL A 16 17.43 20.20 -16.59
C VAL A 16 18.79 20.15 -17.30
N HIS A 17 19.27 18.97 -17.65
CA HIS A 17 20.48 18.81 -18.44
C HIS A 17 20.33 19.36 -19.86
N ASP A 18 19.20 19.08 -20.52
CA ASP A 18 18.89 19.57 -21.87
C ASP A 18 18.72 21.12 -21.88
N ALA A 19 18.39 21.73 -20.74
CA ALA A 19 18.38 23.17 -20.54
C ALA A 19 19.78 23.80 -20.35
N GLY A 20 20.85 23.00 -20.41
CA GLY A 20 22.25 23.46 -20.36
C GLY A 20 22.93 23.39 -18.99
N PHE A 21 22.29 22.79 -17.99
CA PHE A 21 22.91 22.61 -16.66
C PHE A 21 23.79 21.37 -16.60
N SER A 22 24.95 21.48 -15.94
CA SER A 22 25.88 20.35 -15.78
C SER A 22 25.27 19.22 -14.93
N ILE A 23 25.46 17.97 -15.38
CA ILE A 23 25.08 16.75 -14.64
C ILE A 23 25.63 16.73 -13.21
N ASN A 24 26.84 17.26 -12.99
CA ASN A 24 27.45 17.30 -11.67
C ASN A 24 26.63 18.13 -10.68
N LEU A 25 26.07 19.27 -11.14
CA LEU A 25 25.22 20.13 -10.32
C LEU A 25 23.95 19.38 -9.87
N ILE A 26 23.33 18.63 -10.78
CA ILE A 26 22.13 17.84 -10.50
C ILE A 26 22.43 16.79 -9.42
N PHE A 27 23.55 16.07 -9.54
CA PHE A 27 23.96 15.09 -8.54
C PHE A 27 24.31 15.73 -7.19
N PHE A 28 24.94 16.91 -7.16
CA PHE A 28 25.21 17.63 -5.91
C PHE A 28 23.93 18.10 -5.21
N VAL A 29 22.97 18.64 -5.96
CA VAL A 29 21.66 19.05 -5.42
C VAL A 29 20.91 17.84 -4.88
N MET A 30 20.98 16.69 -5.57
CA MET A 30 20.39 15.44 -5.09
C MET A 30 21.07 14.94 -3.82
N ALA A 31 22.40 14.89 -3.79
CA ALA A 31 23.14 14.48 -2.60
C ALA A 31 22.81 15.39 -1.40
N GLY A 32 22.73 16.71 -1.63
CA GLY A 32 22.33 17.69 -0.61
C GLY A 32 20.91 17.47 -0.09
N SER A 33 19.93 17.22 -0.97
CA SER A 33 18.55 16.98 -0.55
C SER A 33 18.40 15.67 0.21
N VAL A 34 19.08 14.60 -0.21
CA VAL A 34 19.11 13.32 0.52
C VAL A 34 19.71 13.50 1.91
N VAL A 35 20.83 14.22 2.04
CA VAL A 35 21.44 14.51 3.35
C VAL A 35 20.48 15.31 4.21
N PHE A 36 19.83 16.35 3.67
CA PHE A 36 18.85 17.15 4.39
C PHE A 36 17.64 16.34 4.88
N PHE A 37 17.07 15.48 4.03
CA PHE A 37 15.98 14.58 4.42
C PHE A 37 16.42 13.56 5.46
N ASN A 38 17.65 13.02 5.36
CA ASN A 38 18.19 12.13 6.38
C ASN A 38 18.37 12.86 7.71
N ILE A 39 18.92 14.08 7.71
CA ILE A 39 19.06 14.91 8.92
C ILE A 39 17.68 15.15 9.55
N ASN A 40 16.68 15.56 8.77
CA ASN A 40 15.31 15.70 9.28
C ASN A 40 14.74 14.37 9.80
N THR A 41 15.03 13.25 9.14
CA THR A 41 14.56 11.93 9.60
C THR A 41 15.21 11.51 10.91
N PHE A 42 16.50 11.76 11.09
CA PHE A 42 17.23 11.42 12.32
C PHE A 42 16.95 12.40 13.47
N LEU A 43 16.71 13.68 13.18
CA LEU A 43 16.37 14.70 14.18
C LEU A 43 14.90 14.63 14.60
N VAL A 44 13.99 14.29 13.68
CA VAL A 44 12.55 14.17 13.91
C VAL A 44 12.16 12.71 14.16
N LEU A 45 13.12 11.79 14.31
CA LEU A 45 12.83 10.40 14.60
C LEU A 45 11.95 10.34 15.85
N PRO A 46 10.69 9.88 15.74
CA PRO A 46 9.78 9.91 16.86
C PRO A 46 10.33 9.01 17.96
N THR A 47 10.66 9.63 19.09
CA THR A 47 11.14 8.94 20.29
C THR A 47 10.03 8.11 20.95
N LYS A 48 8.78 8.30 20.52
CA LYS A 48 7.60 7.61 21.03
C LYS A 48 7.34 6.36 20.20
N TYR A 49 7.40 5.21 20.86
CA TYR A 49 6.94 3.92 20.32
C TYR A 49 5.41 3.94 20.23
N ILE A 50 4.84 3.51 19.11
CA ILE A 50 3.38 3.32 19.02
C ILE A 50 3.05 2.15 19.95
N PRO A 51 2.32 2.38 21.05
CA PRO A 51 2.04 1.32 22.02
C PRO A 51 1.25 0.21 21.34
N TRP A 52 1.76 -1.01 21.47
CA TRP A 52 1.12 -2.21 20.96
C TRP A 52 1.11 -3.24 22.10
N PRO A 53 -0.06 -3.76 22.54
CA PRO A 53 -1.41 -3.49 22.03
C PRO A 53 -1.87 -2.04 22.28
N LEU A 54 -2.91 -1.62 21.56
CA LEU A 54 -3.47 -0.28 21.74
C LEU A 54 -3.99 -0.12 23.19
N PRO A 55 -3.84 1.06 23.80
CA PRO A 55 -4.36 1.31 25.14
C PRO A 55 -5.88 1.11 25.22
N GLU A 56 -6.37 0.64 26.38
CA GLU A 56 -7.80 0.53 26.66
C GLU A 56 -8.49 1.90 26.44
N GLY A 57 -9.53 1.92 25.60
CA GLY A 57 -10.28 3.13 25.24
C GLY A 57 -9.92 3.76 23.88
N TYR A 58 -8.90 3.25 23.17
CA TYR A 58 -8.59 3.73 21.82
C TYR A 58 -9.62 3.22 20.79
N ARG A 59 -10.52 4.10 20.35
CA ARG A 59 -11.54 3.77 19.33
C ARG A 59 -11.11 4.30 17.96
N LEU A 60 -10.81 3.40 17.01
CA LEU A 60 -10.74 3.80 15.59
C LEU A 60 -12.14 4.12 15.09
N ILE A 61 -12.49 5.40 15.05
CA ILE A 61 -13.75 5.86 14.44
C ILE A 61 -13.58 5.76 12.91
N THR A 62 -14.12 4.70 12.33
CA THR A 62 -14.17 4.55 10.87
C THR A 62 -15.21 5.53 10.30
N CYS A 63 -14.75 6.58 9.63
CA CYS A 63 -15.57 7.61 8.99
C CYS A 63 -16.27 7.11 7.70
N CYS A 64 -16.81 5.91 7.71
CA CYS A 64 -17.65 5.39 6.64
C CYS A 64 -19.01 5.00 7.21
N THR A 65 -19.82 5.98 7.60
CA THR A 65 -21.24 5.76 7.86
C THR A 65 -22.09 6.43 6.78
N PRO A 66 -23.04 5.72 6.15
CA PRO A 66 -24.03 6.32 5.24
C PRO A 66 -25.08 7.21 5.93
N ARG A 67 -24.81 7.65 7.17
CA ARG A 67 -25.69 8.45 8.03
C ARG A 67 -24.87 9.26 9.04
N THR A 68 -24.13 10.24 8.59
CA THR A 68 -23.90 11.44 9.40
C THR A 68 -24.77 12.56 8.82
N PRO A 69 -25.71 13.14 9.60
CA PRO A 69 -26.26 14.45 9.27
C PRO A 69 -25.10 15.44 9.07
N PRO A 70 -25.22 16.45 8.20
CA PRO A 70 -24.13 17.36 7.86
C PRO A 70 -23.49 18.09 9.06
N GLU A 71 -24.17 18.19 10.20
CA GLU A 71 -23.62 18.72 11.47
C GLU A 71 -22.64 17.75 12.18
N ALA A 72 -22.72 16.43 11.98
CA ALA A 72 -21.84 15.44 12.61
C ALA A 72 -20.53 15.17 11.83
N THR A 73 -20.41 15.74 10.62
CA THR A 73 -19.16 15.71 9.85
C THR A 73 -18.11 16.66 10.40
N GLU A 74 -18.51 17.72 11.12
CA GLU A 74 -17.58 18.64 11.80
C GLU A 74 -16.97 17.99 13.06
N ASP A 75 -17.73 17.18 13.81
CA ASP A 75 -17.25 16.53 15.03
C ASP A 75 -16.26 15.37 14.76
N CYS A 76 -16.38 14.65 13.64
CA CYS A 76 -15.42 13.60 13.26
C CYS A 76 -14.02 14.16 12.92
N ALA A 77 -13.93 15.44 12.54
CA ALA A 77 -12.65 16.11 12.34
C ALA A 77 -12.01 16.56 13.66
N TYR A 78 -12.82 16.73 14.72
CA TYR A 78 -12.37 17.25 16.01
C TYR A 78 -11.92 16.15 16.97
N ASP A 79 -12.47 14.93 16.89
CA ASP A 79 -12.23 13.86 17.87
C ASP A 79 -11.08 12.90 17.52
N ASN A 80 -10.30 13.19 16.47
CA ASN A 80 -8.99 12.57 16.26
C ASN A 80 -7.90 13.26 17.11
N GLN A 81 -8.22 13.69 18.33
CA GLN A 81 -7.24 14.18 19.29
C GLN A 81 -6.53 12.99 19.93
N GLY A 82 -5.46 12.54 19.28
CA GLY A 82 -4.46 11.73 19.96
C GLY A 82 -3.85 12.51 21.13
N TYR A 83 -3.88 11.90 22.32
CA TYR A 83 -3.28 12.38 23.57
C TYR A 83 -3.78 13.75 24.06
N GLN A 84 -4.76 13.75 24.98
CA GLN A 84 -4.86 14.83 25.96
C GLN A 84 -3.96 14.50 27.15
N GLU A 85 -2.95 15.36 27.36
CA GLU A 85 -2.08 15.33 28.53
C GLU A 85 -2.90 15.78 29.76
N ASN A 86 -2.90 14.97 30.82
CA ASN A 86 -3.62 15.29 32.06
C ASN A 86 -3.08 16.60 32.66
N GLN A 87 -3.94 17.60 32.77
CA GLN A 87 -3.67 18.75 33.63
C GLN A 87 -4.71 18.80 34.74
N SER A 88 -4.22 18.48 35.94
CA SER A 88 -4.87 18.65 37.22
C SER A 88 -5.14 20.15 37.47
N ASP A 89 -6.19 20.42 38.24
CA ASP A 89 -6.38 21.57 39.15
C ASP A 89 -7.56 22.54 38.86
N GLU A 90 -8.24 22.88 39.96
CA GLU A 90 -9.21 23.97 40.22
C GLU A 90 -10.69 23.73 39.81
N VAL A 91 -11.57 23.25 40.70
CA VAL A 91 -12.25 23.90 41.86
C VAL A 91 -13.38 24.89 41.49
N MET A 92 -14.59 24.51 41.90
CA MET A 92 -15.78 25.29 42.30
C MET A 92 -16.42 26.33 41.37
N GLY A 93 -17.76 26.28 41.29
CA GLY A 93 -18.56 27.43 40.87
C GLY A 93 -20.04 27.13 40.65
N VAL A 94 -20.80 27.08 41.75
CA VAL A 94 -22.26 26.95 41.80
C VAL A 94 -22.95 28.31 41.59
N ASN A 95 -24.17 28.28 41.03
CA ASN A 95 -25.30 29.23 41.09
C ASN A 95 -25.57 30.26 39.97
N GLU A 96 -26.72 30.01 39.30
CA GLU A 96 -27.95 30.84 39.33
C GLU A 96 -27.85 32.34 38.96
N TYR A 97 -28.57 32.77 37.90
CA TYR A 97 -29.68 33.74 38.04
C TYR A 97 -30.46 33.99 36.74
N SER A 98 -31.76 34.19 36.94
CA SER A 98 -32.88 34.15 35.99
C SER A 98 -33.18 35.49 35.30
N ARG A 99 -33.73 35.46 34.07
CA ARG A 99 -34.75 36.45 33.65
C ARG A 99 -35.68 35.90 32.55
N GLN A 100 -36.95 35.73 32.92
CA GLN A 100 -38.06 35.44 32.02
C GLN A 100 -38.52 36.70 31.28
N THR A 101 -38.79 36.57 29.98
CA THR A 101 -39.91 37.27 29.32
C THR A 101 -40.60 36.32 28.35
N ASN A 102 -41.90 36.12 28.56
CA ASN A 102 -42.78 35.26 27.79
C ASN A 102 -43.05 35.82 26.39
N THR A 103 -43.09 34.95 25.38
CA THR A 103 -44.24 34.82 24.47
C THR A 103 -44.26 33.41 23.88
N GLY A 104 -45.39 32.74 24.01
CA GLY A 104 -45.54 31.31 23.81
C GLY A 104 -45.57 30.87 22.35
N SER A 105 -44.97 29.70 22.10
CA SER A 105 -45.40 28.74 21.07
C SER A 105 -44.60 27.41 21.10
N GLU A 106 -43.57 27.25 21.95
CA GLU A 106 -42.63 26.10 21.77
C GLU A 106 -42.50 25.14 22.96
N ARG A 107 -43.34 25.27 23.99
CA ARG A 107 -43.19 24.52 25.25
C ARG A 107 -43.68 23.06 25.21
N ARG A 108 -44.20 22.54 24.08
CA ARG A 108 -44.62 21.13 23.97
C ARG A 108 -43.65 20.23 23.20
N LYS A 109 -42.63 20.81 22.56
CA LYS A 109 -41.66 20.08 21.74
C LYS A 109 -40.41 19.71 22.54
N SER A 110 -39.86 20.63 23.34
CA SER A 110 -38.58 20.44 24.04
C SER A 110 -38.50 19.26 25.04
N SER A 111 -39.56 18.96 25.81
CA SER A 111 -39.51 17.83 26.77
C SER A 111 -39.52 16.45 26.12
N ILE A 112 -39.93 16.36 24.84
CA ILE A 112 -39.89 15.13 24.06
C ILE A 112 -38.48 14.93 23.49
N TYR A 113 -37.73 16.00 23.25
CA TYR A 113 -36.37 15.91 22.73
C TYR A 113 -35.35 15.54 23.81
N GLU A 114 -35.44 16.05 25.04
CA GLU A 114 -34.53 15.66 26.13
C GLU A 114 -34.77 14.23 26.63
N GLY A 115 -36.03 13.83 26.80
CA GLY A 115 -36.35 12.44 27.14
C GLY A 115 -35.90 11.47 26.05
N ARG A 116 -35.99 11.86 24.77
CA ARG A 116 -35.49 11.06 23.64
C ARG A 116 -33.98 11.08 23.55
N ARG A 117 -33.29 12.16 23.91
CA ARG A 117 -31.82 12.28 23.93
C ARG A 117 -31.22 11.38 25.02
N MET A 118 -31.80 11.34 26.21
CA MET A 118 -31.38 10.45 27.30
C MET A 118 -31.71 8.98 27.00
N SER A 119 -32.89 8.71 26.42
CA SER A 119 -33.27 7.36 25.97
C SER A 119 -32.42 6.86 24.79
N LEU A 120 -31.96 7.77 23.92
CA LEU A 120 -31.13 7.46 22.76
C LEU A 120 -29.64 7.36 23.14
N LEU A 121 -29.16 8.13 24.12
CA LEU A 121 -27.85 7.92 24.75
C LEU A 121 -27.83 6.58 25.48
N ILE A 122 -28.84 6.25 26.29
CA ILE A 122 -28.94 4.93 26.96
C ILE A 122 -29.12 3.81 25.92
N ALA A 123 -29.92 4.01 24.86
CA ALA A 123 -30.05 3.00 23.79
C ALA A 123 -28.83 2.89 22.87
N MET A 124 -28.01 3.94 22.75
CA MET A 124 -26.69 3.88 22.10
C MET A 124 -25.67 3.18 23.01
N ASP A 125 -25.78 3.36 24.32
CA ASP A 125 -24.98 2.66 25.34
C ASP A 125 -25.36 1.16 25.45
N THR A 126 -26.65 0.82 25.26
CA THR A 126 -27.13 -0.57 25.33
C THR A 126 -27.08 -1.32 23.98
N LYS A 127 -26.79 -0.64 22.87
CA LYS A 127 -26.74 -1.24 21.52
C LYS A 127 -25.47 -0.95 20.75
N SER A 128 -24.52 -0.24 21.36
CA SER A 128 -23.10 -0.44 21.12
C SER A 128 -22.76 -1.83 21.67
N GLU A 129 -23.14 -2.88 20.93
CA GLU A 129 -22.40 -4.13 20.98
C GLU A 129 -20.94 -3.71 20.88
N ALA A 130 -20.22 -3.95 21.97
CA ALA A 130 -18.84 -3.60 22.14
C ALA A 130 -18.08 -4.05 20.88
N VAL A 131 -17.76 -3.11 20.00
CA VAL A 131 -16.49 -3.20 19.28
C VAL A 131 -15.47 -2.86 20.35
N ASP A 132 -15.22 -3.89 21.17
CA ASP A 132 -14.24 -3.88 22.23
C ASP A 132 -12.92 -3.40 21.62
N GLY A 133 -12.27 -2.46 22.30
CA GLY A 133 -10.93 -2.00 21.95
C GLY A 133 -9.86 -3.06 22.21
N GLY A 134 -10.25 -4.33 22.26
CA GLY A 134 -9.38 -5.48 22.26
C GLY A 134 -8.75 -5.69 20.89
N ILE A 135 -7.57 -6.29 20.90
CA ILE A 135 -6.90 -6.82 19.71
C ILE A 135 -7.95 -7.57 18.88
N SER A 136 -8.09 -7.26 17.58
CA SER A 136 -9.02 -8.00 16.71
C SER A 136 -8.80 -9.51 16.91
N GLU A 137 -9.85 -10.33 17.04
CA GLU A 137 -9.73 -11.79 17.18
C GLU A 137 -8.83 -12.44 16.10
N ALA A 138 -8.70 -11.78 14.94
CA ALA A 138 -7.78 -12.18 13.88
C ALA A 138 -6.31 -11.93 14.24
N GLU A 139 -6.03 -10.82 14.93
CA GLU A 139 -4.70 -10.38 15.32
C GLU A 139 -4.18 -11.12 16.56
N GLU A 140 -5.03 -11.44 17.54
CA GLU A 140 -4.66 -12.26 18.70
C GLU A 140 -4.26 -13.68 18.25
N ARG A 141 -5.01 -14.26 17.30
CA ARG A 141 -4.63 -15.52 16.65
C ARG A 141 -3.31 -15.46 15.88
N LYS A 142 -3.00 -14.33 15.24
CA LYS A 142 -1.69 -14.16 14.60
C LYS A 142 -0.56 -14.12 15.63
N GLU A 143 -0.78 -13.53 16.80
CA GLU A 143 0.21 -13.55 17.88
C GLU A 143 0.39 -14.95 18.48
N GLU A 144 -0.68 -15.72 18.63
CA GLU A 144 -0.62 -17.15 19.02
C GLU A 144 0.14 -17.99 17.99
N GLU A 145 -0.15 -17.82 16.69
CA GLU A 145 0.50 -18.55 15.60
C GLU A 145 1.97 -18.13 15.43
N TYR A 146 2.26 -16.84 15.62
CA TYR A 146 3.58 -16.24 15.44
C TYR A 146 4.11 -15.61 16.73
N GLY A 147 4.31 -16.44 17.76
CA GLY A 147 4.78 -15.99 19.08
C GLY A 147 6.17 -15.32 19.10
N SER A 148 6.93 -15.33 17.99
CA SER A 148 8.20 -14.60 17.88
C SER A 148 8.51 -14.19 16.45
N LEU A 149 9.34 -13.14 16.29
CA LEU A 149 9.84 -12.67 14.99
C LEU A 149 10.56 -13.78 14.20
N ARG A 150 11.31 -14.66 14.88
CA ARG A 150 11.97 -15.81 14.22
C ARG A 150 10.95 -16.78 13.64
N SER A 151 9.84 -17.01 14.35
CA SER A 151 8.73 -17.83 13.84
C SER A 151 8.13 -17.19 12.58
N CYS A 152 7.94 -15.87 12.54
CA CYS A 152 7.49 -15.16 11.34
C CYS A 152 8.43 -15.40 10.15
N LEU A 153 9.75 -15.20 10.35
CA LEU A 153 10.74 -15.29 9.27
C LEU A 153 10.98 -16.73 8.78
N LEU A 154 10.77 -17.75 9.63
CA LEU A 154 10.91 -19.16 9.25
C LEU A 154 9.60 -19.78 8.74
N SER A 155 8.51 -19.02 8.75
CA SER A 155 7.19 -19.51 8.33
C SER A 155 7.11 -19.76 6.82
N MET A 156 6.31 -20.75 6.42
CA MET A 156 6.00 -21.03 5.02
C MET A 156 5.48 -19.78 4.25
N PRO A 157 4.51 -18.99 4.75
CA PRO A 157 4.02 -17.83 4.00
C PRO A 157 5.08 -16.76 3.81
N PHE A 158 6.03 -16.61 4.75
CA PHE A 158 7.16 -15.67 4.57
C PHE A 158 7.97 -16.03 3.32
N TRP A 159 8.36 -17.29 3.17
CA TRP A 159 9.15 -17.75 2.03
C TRP A 159 8.36 -17.68 0.71
N LEU A 160 7.05 -17.91 0.73
CA LEU A 160 6.21 -17.76 -0.46
C LEU A 160 6.05 -16.30 -0.90
N ILE A 161 5.85 -15.39 0.06
CA ILE A 161 5.78 -13.94 -0.19
C ILE A 161 7.15 -13.46 -0.70
N LEU A 162 8.24 -13.92 -0.07
CA LEU A 162 9.59 -13.62 -0.51
C LEU A 162 9.85 -14.11 -1.92
N LEU A 163 9.50 -15.35 -2.25
CA LEU A 163 9.68 -15.92 -3.59
C LEU A 163 8.93 -15.09 -4.63
N TRP A 164 7.64 -14.84 -4.39
CA TRP A 164 6.82 -14.00 -5.27
C TRP A 164 7.43 -12.61 -5.46
N GLN A 165 7.86 -11.98 -4.37
CA GLN A 165 8.45 -10.64 -4.41
C GLN A 165 9.78 -10.64 -5.18
N VAL A 166 10.67 -11.62 -4.94
CA VAL A 166 12.01 -11.68 -5.54
C VAL A 166 11.93 -11.81 -7.06
N PHE A 167 11.13 -12.76 -7.57
CA PHE A 167 11.02 -13.01 -9.01
C PHE A 167 10.44 -11.81 -9.76
N LEU A 168 9.27 -11.34 -9.33
CA LEU A 168 8.61 -10.19 -9.98
C LEU A 168 9.44 -8.91 -9.85
N GLN A 169 10.07 -8.69 -8.71
CA GLN A 169 10.93 -7.53 -8.51
C GLN A 169 12.15 -7.59 -9.44
N LEU A 170 12.83 -8.73 -9.52
CA LEU A 170 13.99 -8.91 -10.39
C LEU A 170 13.63 -8.68 -11.86
N ASP A 171 12.50 -9.21 -12.34
CA ASP A 171 12.05 -9.02 -13.72
C ASP A 171 11.76 -7.54 -14.05
N VAL A 172 11.00 -6.85 -13.19
CA VAL A 172 10.71 -5.41 -13.36
C VAL A 172 11.99 -4.58 -13.39
N TYR A 173 12.93 -4.83 -12.47
CA TYR A 173 14.19 -4.08 -12.42
C TYR A 173 15.09 -4.37 -13.61
N PHE A 174 15.19 -5.63 -14.04
CA PHE A 174 15.92 -5.99 -15.25
C PHE A 174 15.32 -5.30 -16.48
N THR A 175 13.99 -5.32 -16.62
CA THR A 175 13.27 -4.63 -17.68
C THR A 175 13.56 -3.13 -17.67
N PHE A 176 13.56 -2.47 -16.51
CA PHE A 176 13.94 -1.05 -16.41
C PHE A 176 15.39 -0.79 -16.84
N GLY A 177 16.32 -1.66 -16.44
CA GLY A 177 17.73 -1.53 -16.81
C GLY A 177 18.00 -1.75 -18.30
N THR A 178 17.21 -2.60 -18.95
CA THR A 178 17.40 -3.00 -20.36
C THR A 178 16.47 -2.28 -21.33
N LEU A 179 15.51 -1.49 -20.84
CA LEU A 179 14.51 -0.83 -21.66
C LEU A 179 15.11 0.00 -22.80
N ASN A 180 16.07 0.89 -22.49
CA ASN A 180 16.69 1.74 -23.50
C ASN A 180 17.44 0.92 -24.56
N PHE A 181 18.07 -0.17 -24.14
CA PHE A 181 18.75 -1.09 -25.04
C PHE A 181 17.75 -1.77 -25.99
N PHE A 182 16.59 -2.22 -25.49
CA PHE A 182 15.53 -2.78 -26.34
C PHE A 182 14.93 -1.76 -27.29
N LEU A 183 14.67 -0.54 -26.81
CA LEU A 183 14.16 0.53 -27.67
C LEU A 183 15.15 0.86 -28.79
N THR A 184 16.46 0.90 -28.50
CA THR A 184 17.51 1.16 -29.50
C THR A 184 17.56 0.07 -30.57
N ARG A 185 17.40 -1.19 -30.15
CA ARG A 185 17.34 -2.32 -31.09
C ARG A 185 16.06 -2.27 -31.95
N LEU A 186 14.90 -1.94 -31.36
CA LEU A 186 13.63 -1.87 -32.08
C LEU A 186 13.51 -0.65 -33.00
N SER A 187 14.21 0.44 -32.69
CA SER A 187 14.26 1.66 -33.51
C SER A 187 15.32 1.62 -34.62
N ASN A 188 16.02 0.49 -34.80
CA ASN A 188 17.19 0.37 -35.68
C ASN A 188 18.28 1.42 -35.40
N GLY A 189 18.47 1.81 -34.14
CA GLY A 189 19.48 2.79 -33.72
C GLY A 189 19.08 4.25 -33.90
N ASP A 190 17.82 4.56 -34.21
CA ASP A 190 17.31 5.94 -34.23
C ASP A 190 17.20 6.50 -32.81
N GLU A 191 18.09 7.46 -32.48
CA GLU A 191 18.19 8.08 -31.15
C GLU A 191 16.99 8.96 -30.80
N ASP A 192 16.41 9.66 -31.78
CA ASP A 192 15.26 10.55 -31.57
C ASP A 192 14.03 9.73 -31.17
N LEU A 193 13.85 8.59 -31.86
CA LEU A 193 12.76 7.67 -31.58
C LEU A 193 12.94 7.01 -30.21
N VAL A 194 14.15 6.57 -29.86
CA VAL A 194 14.43 6.01 -28.52
C VAL A 194 14.14 7.04 -27.43
N SER A 195 14.62 8.27 -27.60
CA SER A 195 14.39 9.37 -26.67
C SER A 195 12.90 9.63 -26.47
N TRP A 196 12.10 9.61 -27.54
CA TRP A 196 10.65 9.75 -27.48
C TRP A 196 10.00 8.64 -26.63
N TYR A 197 10.28 7.36 -26.93
CA TYR A 197 9.69 6.24 -26.18
C TYR A 197 10.15 6.22 -24.72
N THR A 198 11.40 6.55 -24.44
CA THR A 198 11.91 6.66 -23.06
C THR A 198 11.21 7.79 -22.30
N ASN A 199 10.92 8.92 -22.95
CA ASN A 199 10.14 10.00 -22.35
C ASN A 199 8.69 9.54 -22.07
N VAL A 200 8.05 8.84 -23.02
CA VAL A 200 6.70 8.29 -22.81
C VAL A 200 6.69 7.29 -21.65
N PHE A 201 7.67 6.41 -21.59
CA PHE A 201 7.82 5.47 -20.49
C PHE A 201 7.95 6.22 -19.15
N ALA A 202 8.80 7.25 -19.07
CA ALA A 202 8.97 8.03 -17.86
C ALA A 202 7.67 8.74 -17.41
N ILE A 203 6.94 9.34 -18.36
CA ILE A 203 5.62 9.95 -18.10
C ILE A 203 4.62 8.89 -17.63
N THR A 204 4.60 7.71 -18.25
CA THR A 204 3.72 6.61 -17.84
C THR A 204 4.04 6.17 -16.42
N GLN A 205 5.32 6.02 -16.08
CA GLN A 205 5.75 5.63 -14.73
C GLN A 205 5.39 6.64 -13.65
N PHE A 206 5.28 7.94 -13.98
CA PHE A 206 4.79 8.97 -13.06
C PHE A 206 3.38 8.66 -12.54
N PHE A 207 2.49 8.14 -13.40
CA PHE A 207 1.12 7.77 -13.02
C PHE A 207 1.05 6.61 -12.01
N THR A 208 2.14 5.89 -11.77
CA THR A 208 2.22 4.84 -10.74
C THR A 208 1.88 5.38 -9.34
N ILE A 209 2.11 6.67 -9.06
CA ILE A 209 1.74 7.29 -7.78
C ILE A 209 0.22 7.30 -7.59
N ILE A 210 -0.52 7.55 -8.67
CA ILE A 210 -1.99 7.60 -8.68
C ILE A 210 -2.58 6.18 -8.67
N VAL A 211 -1.94 5.24 -9.37
CA VAL A 211 -2.40 3.84 -9.43
C VAL A 211 -1.99 3.04 -8.19
N GLY A 212 -0.97 3.48 -7.45
CA GLY A 212 -0.53 2.83 -6.21
C GLY A 212 -1.66 2.59 -5.20
N PRO A 213 -2.43 3.62 -4.80
CA PRO A 213 -3.60 3.47 -3.92
C PRO A 213 -4.68 2.52 -4.47
N LEU A 214 -4.79 2.38 -5.79
CA LEU A 214 -5.77 1.48 -6.41
C LEU A 214 -5.51 0.01 -6.06
N GLY A 215 -4.24 -0.39 -5.89
CA GLY A 215 -3.88 -1.75 -5.47
C GLY A 215 -4.35 -2.08 -4.05
N GLY A 216 -4.20 -1.14 -3.12
CA GLY A 216 -4.72 -1.28 -1.75
C GLY A 216 -6.25 -1.30 -1.73
N LEU A 217 -6.89 -0.40 -2.50
CA LEU A 217 -8.34 -0.36 -2.64
C LEU A 217 -8.91 -1.66 -3.25
N LEU A 218 -8.18 -2.29 -4.18
CA LEU A 218 -8.59 -3.56 -4.80
C LEU A 218 -8.66 -4.68 -3.75
N MET A 219 -7.73 -4.69 -2.80
CA MET A 219 -7.68 -5.63 -1.69
C MET A 219 -8.81 -5.35 -0.67
N ASP A 220 -9.13 -4.08 -0.46
CA ASP A 220 -10.22 -3.64 0.41
C ASP A 220 -11.61 -3.60 -0.27
N ARG A 221 -11.72 -4.01 -1.54
CA ARG A 221 -12.98 -3.93 -2.29
C ARG A 221 -14.11 -4.71 -1.63
N ASN A 222 -13.81 -5.86 -1.05
CA ASN A 222 -14.81 -6.71 -0.40
C ASN A 222 -15.12 -6.29 1.05
N SER A 223 -14.21 -5.59 1.74
CA SER A 223 -14.46 -4.97 3.04
C SER A 223 -15.27 -3.68 2.87
N ILE A 224 -14.87 -2.79 1.96
CA ILE A 224 -15.54 -1.51 1.66
C ILE A 224 -16.94 -1.72 1.06
N SER A 225 -17.12 -2.66 0.12
CA SER A 225 -18.44 -2.94 -0.46
C SER A 225 -19.41 -3.55 0.54
N MET A 226 -18.93 -4.20 1.60
CA MET A 226 -19.75 -4.72 2.70
C MET A 226 -20.12 -3.60 3.70
N LEU A 227 -19.16 -2.73 4.05
CA LEU A 227 -19.38 -1.56 4.90
C LEU A 227 -20.38 -0.56 4.29
N CYS A 228 -20.39 -0.42 2.96
CA CYS A 228 -21.28 0.52 2.25
C CYS A 228 -22.63 -0.09 1.79
N SER A 229 -22.87 -1.39 1.94
CA SER A 229 -24.11 -2.02 1.47
C SER A 229 -25.16 -2.12 2.58
N LYS A 230 -26.20 -1.27 2.50
CA LYS A 230 -27.35 -1.21 3.44
C LYS A 230 -28.21 -2.49 3.54
N SER A 231 -27.96 -3.54 2.75
CA SER A 231 -28.92 -4.66 2.55
C SER A 231 -28.35 -6.07 2.71
N LYS A 232 -27.05 -6.23 2.99
CA LYS A 232 -26.46 -7.56 3.26
C LYS A 232 -26.24 -7.71 4.75
N LYS A 233 -26.88 -8.71 5.37
CA LYS A 233 -26.53 -9.17 6.73
C LYS A 233 -25.02 -9.39 6.79
N PRO A 234 -24.32 -9.00 7.88
CA PRO A 234 -22.93 -9.39 8.06
C PRO A 234 -22.91 -10.91 8.06
N LYS A 235 -22.42 -11.50 6.96
CA LYS A 235 -21.98 -12.89 7.00
C LYS A 235 -20.76 -12.87 7.90
N ASP A 236 -20.73 -13.72 8.94
CA ASP A 236 -19.52 -14.03 9.69
C ASP A 236 -18.38 -14.24 8.70
N LYS A 237 -17.57 -13.21 8.51
CA LYS A 237 -16.38 -13.31 7.69
C LYS A 237 -15.38 -13.98 8.59
N GLY A 238 -15.18 -15.29 8.37
CA GLY A 238 -14.10 -16.00 9.02
C GLY A 238 -12.77 -15.26 8.81
N PRO A 239 -11.81 -15.38 9.73
CA PRO A 239 -10.54 -14.65 9.74
C PRO A 239 -9.69 -14.82 8.45
N TYR A 240 -10.05 -15.78 7.60
CA TYR A 240 -9.39 -16.08 6.32
C TYR A 240 -10.03 -15.41 5.10
N ALA A 241 -11.12 -14.66 5.28
CA ALA A 241 -11.78 -13.94 4.19
C ALA A 241 -10.86 -12.88 3.56
N GLU A 242 -10.08 -12.18 4.39
CA GLU A 242 -9.11 -11.16 3.95
C GLU A 242 -7.95 -11.77 3.17
N MET A 243 -7.47 -12.95 3.58
CA MET A 243 -6.46 -13.71 2.83
C MET A 243 -6.97 -14.12 1.44
N ARG A 244 -8.25 -14.52 1.34
CA ARG A 244 -8.87 -14.88 0.07
C ARG A 244 -9.04 -13.66 -0.85
N ASP A 245 -9.41 -12.51 -0.29
CA ASP A 245 -9.57 -11.27 -1.04
C ASP A 245 -8.21 -10.75 -1.57
N SER A 246 -7.12 -11.06 -0.86
CA SER A 246 -5.73 -10.77 -1.28
C SER A 246 -5.24 -11.62 -2.46
N CYS A 247 -5.85 -12.79 -2.71
CA CYS A 247 -5.39 -13.72 -3.76
C CYS A 247 -5.59 -13.15 -5.18
N LEU A 248 -6.68 -12.43 -5.41
CA LEU A 248 -6.99 -11.86 -6.73
C LEU A 248 -6.00 -10.77 -7.14
N PRO A 249 -5.71 -9.75 -6.31
CA PRO A 249 -4.68 -8.76 -6.60
C PRO A 249 -3.29 -9.37 -6.81
N LEU A 250 -2.93 -10.39 -6.02
CA LEU A 250 -1.65 -11.11 -6.19
C LEU A 250 -1.56 -11.82 -7.54
N ALA A 251 -2.60 -12.56 -7.93
CA ALA A 251 -2.64 -13.22 -9.24
C ALA A 251 -2.71 -12.21 -10.40
N LEU A 252 -3.40 -11.08 -10.21
CA LEU A 252 -3.43 -10.01 -11.20
C LEU A 252 -2.04 -9.41 -11.43
N THR A 253 -1.23 -9.30 -10.37
CA THR A 253 0.15 -8.80 -10.47
C THR A 253 1.02 -9.74 -11.30
N THR A 254 0.92 -11.05 -11.09
CA THR A 254 1.70 -12.05 -11.84
C THR A 254 1.27 -12.09 -13.31
N VAL A 255 -0.05 -12.02 -13.58
CA VAL A 255 -0.59 -11.92 -14.94
C VAL A 255 -0.12 -10.66 -15.65
N ALA A 256 -0.15 -9.50 -14.98
CA ALA A 256 0.33 -8.25 -15.55
C ALA A 256 1.83 -8.31 -15.87
N SER A 257 2.61 -9.02 -15.03
CA SER A 257 4.06 -9.17 -15.23
C SER A 257 4.39 -10.03 -16.44
N ILE A 258 3.80 -11.22 -16.51
CA ILE A 258 3.88 -12.09 -17.70
C ILE A 258 3.38 -11.34 -18.94
N GLY A 259 2.31 -10.56 -18.81
CA GLY A 259 1.74 -9.77 -19.90
C GLY A 259 2.74 -8.79 -20.52
N TYR A 260 3.43 -7.98 -19.71
CA TYR A 260 4.43 -7.07 -20.25
C TYR A 260 5.66 -7.81 -20.80
N SER A 261 6.08 -8.91 -20.16
CA SER A 261 7.23 -9.71 -20.61
C SER A 261 6.96 -10.37 -21.97
N ILE A 262 5.72 -10.83 -22.21
CA ILE A 262 5.30 -11.28 -23.55
C ILE A 262 5.28 -10.12 -24.55
N CYS A 263 4.79 -8.94 -24.16
CA CYS A 263 4.77 -7.77 -25.05
C CYS A 263 6.19 -7.31 -25.44
N LEU A 264 7.18 -7.45 -24.54
CA LEU A 264 8.59 -7.16 -24.83
C LEU A 264 9.22 -8.11 -25.86
N LEU A 265 8.75 -9.37 -25.96
CA LEU A 265 9.24 -10.32 -26.95
C LEU A 265 8.82 -9.96 -28.38
N ILE A 266 7.73 -9.22 -28.56
CA ILE A 266 7.22 -8.88 -29.88
C ILE A 266 8.02 -7.69 -30.42
N PRO A 267 8.75 -7.82 -31.55
CA PRO A 267 9.57 -6.76 -32.09
C PRO A 267 8.74 -5.71 -32.84
N ASN A 268 7.88 -5.01 -32.10
CA ASN A 268 6.99 -3.98 -32.61
C ASN A 268 6.99 -2.78 -31.65
N LEU A 269 7.29 -1.61 -32.19
CA LEU A 269 7.44 -0.39 -31.42
C LEU A 269 6.10 0.09 -30.82
N GLN A 270 5.00 -0.08 -31.56
CA GLN A 270 3.67 0.35 -31.16
C GLN A 270 3.13 -0.49 -29.98
N ILE A 271 3.50 -1.77 -29.90
CA ILE A 271 3.13 -2.62 -28.76
C ILE A 271 3.81 -2.14 -27.47
N GLN A 272 4.94 -1.41 -27.54
CA GLN A 272 5.64 -0.93 -26.35
C GLN A 272 4.81 0.06 -25.51
N TYR A 273 3.88 0.80 -26.12
CA TYR A 273 2.92 1.60 -25.34
C TYR A 273 2.08 0.72 -24.41
N LEU A 274 1.64 -0.45 -24.88
CA LEU A 274 0.92 -1.43 -24.05
C LEU A 274 1.84 -2.00 -22.97
N THR A 275 3.09 -2.33 -23.32
CA THR A 275 4.11 -2.77 -22.36
C THR A 275 4.27 -1.77 -21.21
N PHE A 276 4.40 -0.47 -21.49
CA PHE A 276 4.60 0.55 -20.46
C PHE A 276 3.41 0.65 -19.50
N ASN A 277 2.18 0.53 -20.03
CA ASN A 277 0.97 0.50 -19.21
C ASN A 277 0.88 -0.77 -18.35
N LEU A 278 1.24 -1.93 -18.90
CA LEU A 278 1.27 -3.18 -18.14
C LEU A 278 2.34 -3.16 -17.05
N ILE A 279 3.53 -2.60 -17.33
CA ILE A 279 4.59 -2.42 -16.32
C ILE A 279 4.12 -1.45 -15.21
N LEU A 280 3.44 -0.36 -15.56
CA LEU A 280 2.83 0.55 -14.58
C LEU A 280 1.90 -0.22 -13.64
N VAL A 281 0.97 -1.00 -14.20
CA VAL A 281 0.01 -1.79 -13.41
C VAL A 281 0.74 -2.82 -12.54
N ALA A 282 1.64 -3.63 -13.12
CA ALA A 282 2.42 -4.64 -12.41
C ALA A 282 3.22 -4.03 -11.25
N THR A 283 3.92 -2.91 -11.50
CA THR A 283 4.73 -2.21 -10.49
C THR A 283 3.87 -1.66 -9.36
N SER A 284 2.73 -1.04 -9.69
CA SER A 284 1.81 -0.48 -8.68
C SER A 284 1.26 -1.57 -7.75
N LEU A 285 0.86 -2.71 -8.31
CA LEU A 285 0.32 -3.83 -7.55
C LEU A 285 1.41 -4.56 -6.76
N LEU A 286 2.59 -4.79 -7.35
CA LEU A 286 3.72 -5.44 -6.69
C LEU A 286 4.07 -4.78 -5.36
N TYR A 287 4.14 -3.44 -5.35
CA TYR A 287 4.50 -2.70 -4.13
C TYR A 287 3.29 -2.41 -3.22
N GLY A 288 2.11 -2.19 -3.78
CA GLY A 288 0.90 -1.91 -3.00
C GLY A 288 0.34 -3.17 -2.33
N VAL A 289 0.02 -4.19 -3.14
CA VAL A 289 -0.53 -5.46 -2.68
C VAL A 289 0.49 -6.23 -1.84
N GLY A 290 1.78 -6.19 -2.22
CA GLY A 290 2.84 -6.86 -1.47
C GLY A 290 2.92 -6.39 0.00
N LEU A 291 2.69 -5.10 0.25
CA LEU A 291 2.63 -4.55 1.62
C LEU A 291 1.39 -5.06 2.38
N ALA A 292 0.23 -5.00 1.72
CA ALA A 292 -1.06 -5.34 2.32
C ALA A 292 -1.18 -6.84 2.64
N VAL A 293 -0.58 -7.71 1.82
CA VAL A 293 -0.52 -9.15 2.09
C VAL A 293 0.29 -9.43 3.35
N VAL A 294 1.38 -8.70 3.60
CA VAL A 294 2.18 -8.85 4.82
C VAL A 294 1.38 -8.43 6.06
N THR A 295 0.56 -7.38 5.99
CA THR A 295 -0.31 -6.97 7.11
C THR A 295 -1.46 -7.96 7.38
N VAL A 296 -1.96 -8.63 6.34
CA VAL A 296 -3.00 -9.66 6.50
C VAL A 296 -2.43 -10.95 7.08
N VAL A 297 -1.21 -11.33 6.71
CA VAL A 297 -0.60 -12.61 7.12
C VAL A 297 0.09 -12.54 8.48
N PHE A 298 0.82 -11.46 8.76
CA PHE A 298 1.64 -11.33 9.96
C PHE A 298 1.06 -10.32 10.95
N PRO A 299 1.37 -10.47 12.25
CA PRO A 299 0.93 -9.51 13.25
C PRO A 299 1.62 -8.16 13.04
N MET A 300 0.88 -7.08 13.26
CA MET A 300 1.29 -5.68 13.15
C MET A 300 2.49 -5.36 14.03
N LYS A 301 2.62 -6.03 15.17
CA LYS A 301 3.78 -5.92 16.08
C LYS A 301 5.12 -6.18 15.38
N TYR A 302 5.20 -7.18 14.49
CA TYR A 302 6.43 -7.55 13.78
C TYR A 302 6.44 -7.09 12.31
N PHE A 303 5.39 -6.41 11.85
CA PHE A 303 5.19 -6.02 10.46
C PHE A 303 6.39 -5.31 9.84
N VAL A 304 6.87 -4.24 10.49
CA VAL A 304 7.98 -3.42 9.96
C VAL A 304 9.26 -4.24 9.82
N SER A 305 9.55 -5.10 10.81
CA SER A 305 10.74 -5.95 10.79
C SER A 305 10.65 -7.05 9.73
N VAL A 306 9.49 -7.69 9.58
CA VAL A 306 9.27 -8.73 8.56
C VAL A 306 9.33 -8.13 7.16
N TYR A 307 8.65 -7.01 6.93
CA TYR A 307 8.68 -6.31 5.64
C TYR A 307 10.07 -5.77 5.30
N GLY A 308 10.79 -5.24 6.31
CA GLY A 308 12.19 -4.85 6.16
C GLY A 308 13.08 -6.03 5.75
N ALA A 309 12.96 -7.17 6.43
CA ALA A 309 13.70 -8.38 6.10
C ALA A 309 13.39 -8.87 4.67
N LEU A 310 12.10 -8.90 4.28
CA LEU A 310 11.70 -9.21 2.90
C LEU A 310 12.42 -8.29 1.90
N ARG A 311 12.40 -6.98 2.14
CA ARG A 311 13.04 -6.00 1.24
C ARG A 311 14.55 -6.12 1.19
N THR A 312 15.21 -6.35 2.32
CA THR A 312 16.66 -6.54 2.37
C THR A 312 17.07 -7.79 1.59
N ILE A 313 16.40 -8.91 1.82
CA ILE A 313 16.69 -10.17 1.11
C ILE A 313 16.41 -9.99 -0.38
N SER A 314 15.25 -9.45 -0.77
CA SER A 314 14.94 -9.15 -2.18
C SER A 314 15.94 -8.20 -2.83
N GLY A 315 16.48 -7.23 -2.08
CA GLY A 315 17.53 -6.31 -2.51
C GLY A 315 18.81 -7.04 -2.93
N PHE A 316 19.25 -8.04 -2.16
CA PHE A 316 20.41 -8.85 -2.52
C PHE A 316 20.17 -9.67 -3.79
N PHE A 317 18.98 -10.26 -3.93
CA PHE A 317 18.63 -11.00 -5.14
C PHE A 317 18.53 -10.10 -6.37
N THR A 318 18.10 -8.84 -6.21
CA THR A 318 18.02 -7.90 -7.33
C THR A 318 19.38 -7.52 -7.89
N LEU A 319 20.48 -7.69 -7.15
CA LEU A 319 21.83 -7.55 -7.69
C LEU A 319 22.13 -8.53 -8.83
N LEU A 320 21.39 -9.65 -8.90
CA LEU A 320 21.49 -10.62 -9.99
C LEU A 320 21.10 -10.03 -11.36
N GLN A 321 20.44 -8.86 -11.40
CA GLN A 321 20.16 -8.15 -12.65
C GLN A 321 21.44 -7.85 -13.45
N TYR A 322 22.56 -7.53 -12.78
CA TYR A 322 23.81 -7.16 -13.44
C TYR A 322 24.49 -8.34 -14.14
N PRO A 323 24.70 -9.52 -13.51
CA PRO A 323 25.24 -10.67 -14.22
C PRO A 323 24.30 -11.15 -15.33
N ILE A 324 22.98 -11.04 -15.18
CA ILE A 324 22.03 -11.35 -16.26
C ILE A 324 22.20 -10.37 -17.43
N PHE A 325 22.42 -9.08 -17.15
CA PHE A 325 22.72 -8.08 -18.19
C PHE A 325 24.03 -8.36 -18.92
N ILE A 326 25.08 -8.75 -18.19
CA ILE A 326 26.36 -9.17 -18.80
C ILE A 326 26.18 -10.43 -19.65
N LEU A 327 25.36 -11.39 -19.18
CA LEU A 327 25.04 -12.60 -19.94
C LEU A 327 24.36 -12.25 -21.26
N LEU A 328 23.39 -11.33 -21.22
CA LEU A 328 22.69 -10.81 -22.40
C LEU A 328 23.67 -10.23 -23.43
N GLN A 329 24.56 -9.33 -23.00
CA GLN A 329 25.47 -8.64 -23.92
C GLN A 329 26.59 -9.53 -24.46
N LYS A 330 27.09 -10.47 -23.65
CA LYS A 330 28.31 -11.22 -23.98
C LYS A 330 28.07 -12.57 -24.64
N TYR A 331 26.98 -13.26 -24.29
CA TYR A 331 26.76 -14.66 -24.67
C TYR A 331 25.51 -14.89 -25.52
N LEU A 332 24.62 -13.91 -25.60
CA LEU A 332 23.34 -14.03 -26.27
C LEU A 332 23.22 -13.15 -27.51
N ASP A 333 24.36 -12.66 -28.05
CA ASP A 333 24.41 -11.80 -29.24
C ASP A 333 23.40 -10.65 -29.17
N ASP A 334 23.27 -10.03 -27.98
CA ASP A 334 22.33 -8.95 -27.73
C ASP A 334 20.84 -9.31 -27.92
N ASP A 335 20.50 -10.61 -27.97
CA ASP A 335 19.14 -11.13 -28.12
C ASP A 335 18.44 -11.39 -26.78
N PRO A 336 17.42 -10.58 -26.42
CA PRO A 336 16.74 -10.74 -25.14
C PRO A 336 15.79 -11.91 -25.07
N PHE A 337 15.50 -12.56 -26.19
CA PHE A 337 14.47 -13.59 -26.28
C PHE A 337 14.61 -14.64 -25.16
N TRP A 338 15.79 -15.23 -25.00
CA TRP A 338 16.02 -16.28 -24.01
C TRP A 338 15.97 -15.79 -22.57
N VAL A 339 16.44 -14.56 -22.32
CA VAL A 339 16.42 -13.96 -20.97
C VAL A 339 14.98 -13.64 -20.58
N THR A 340 14.21 -13.04 -21.47
CA THR A 340 12.79 -12.74 -21.24
C THR A 340 11.95 -14.01 -21.08
N ILE A 341 12.24 -15.08 -21.82
CA ILE A 341 11.60 -16.39 -21.62
C ILE A 341 11.93 -16.97 -20.23
N ALA A 342 13.18 -16.85 -19.77
CA ALA A 342 13.57 -17.28 -18.43
C ALA A 342 12.82 -16.50 -17.34
N PHE A 343 12.62 -15.19 -17.52
CA PHE A 343 11.80 -14.37 -16.64
C PHE A 343 10.32 -14.78 -16.65
N ILE A 344 9.73 -15.02 -17.82
CA ILE A 344 8.34 -15.51 -17.93
C ILE A 344 8.16 -16.83 -17.18
N ILE A 345 9.12 -17.76 -17.31
CA ILE A 345 9.10 -19.03 -16.58
C ILE A 345 9.17 -18.77 -15.07
N GLY A 346 10.06 -17.88 -14.63
CA GLY A 346 10.16 -17.43 -13.23
C GLY A 346 8.85 -16.86 -12.70
N ASP A 347 8.21 -15.98 -13.46
CA ASP A 347 6.94 -15.35 -13.11
C ASP A 347 5.80 -16.36 -13.03
N ILE A 348 5.78 -17.39 -13.88
CA ILE A 348 4.79 -18.47 -13.78
C ILE A 348 4.92 -19.21 -12.45
N PHE A 349 6.13 -19.43 -11.93
CA PHE A 349 6.30 -20.05 -10.61
C PHE A 349 5.72 -19.21 -9.46
N THR A 350 5.61 -17.89 -9.63
CA THR A 350 5.06 -17.01 -8.61
C THR A 350 3.56 -17.18 -8.38
N PHE A 351 2.83 -17.83 -9.30
CA PHE A 351 1.43 -18.26 -9.08
C PHE A 351 1.27 -19.22 -7.89
N THR A 352 2.36 -19.86 -7.47
CA THR A 352 2.37 -20.70 -6.27
C THR A 352 1.91 -19.95 -5.03
N LEU A 353 2.22 -18.65 -4.89
CA LEU A 353 1.80 -17.85 -3.73
C LEU A 353 0.26 -17.67 -3.67
N PRO A 354 -0.42 -17.08 -4.68
CA PRO A 354 -1.88 -16.97 -4.68
C PRO A 354 -2.57 -18.33 -4.47
N ALA A 355 -2.07 -19.39 -5.12
CA ALA A 355 -2.63 -20.73 -4.98
C ALA A 355 -2.48 -21.29 -3.56
N ALA A 356 -1.30 -21.13 -2.94
CA ALA A 356 -1.03 -21.58 -1.58
C ALA A 356 -1.86 -20.80 -0.55
N LEU A 357 -1.96 -19.47 -0.68
CA LEU A 357 -2.80 -18.65 0.19
C LEU A 357 -4.28 -19.02 0.06
N TYR A 358 -4.75 -19.31 -1.16
CA TYR A 358 -6.11 -19.78 -1.38
C TYR A 358 -6.37 -21.13 -0.69
N VAL A 359 -5.45 -22.09 -0.81
CA VAL A 359 -5.56 -23.40 -0.14
C VAL A 359 -5.51 -23.26 1.39
N LEU A 360 -4.62 -22.42 1.92
CA LEU A 360 -4.52 -22.14 3.35
C LEU A 360 -5.80 -21.50 3.89
N SER A 361 -6.38 -20.55 3.14
CA SER A 361 -7.64 -19.91 3.50
C SER A 361 -8.80 -20.92 3.58
N LYS A 362 -8.78 -21.96 2.73
CA LYS A 362 -9.81 -23.01 2.70
C LYS A 362 -9.61 -24.09 3.77
N ARG A 363 -8.38 -24.35 4.20
CA ARG A 363 -8.08 -25.34 5.26
C ARG A 363 -8.43 -24.84 6.66
N LYS A 364 -8.38 -23.52 6.86
CA LYS A 364 -8.64 -22.90 8.17
C LYS A 364 -10.05 -22.29 8.29
N SER A 365 -10.80 -22.19 7.18
CA SER A 365 -12.25 -21.90 7.14
C SER A 365 -13.07 -23.17 7.32
#